data_AF-A0A7J3PAM1-F1
#
_entry.id   AF-A0A7J3PAM1-F1
#
_cell.length_a   1.000
_cell.length_b   1.000
_cell.length_c   1.000
_cell.angle_alpha   90.00
_cell.angle_beta   90.00
_cell.angle_gamma   90.00
#
_symmetry.space_group_name_H-M   'P 1'
#
loop_
_entity.id
_entity.type
_entity.pdbx_description
1 polymer ?
#
loop_
_entity_poly.entity_id
_entity_poly.type
_entity_poly.pdbx_seq_one_letter_code
_entity_poly.pdbx_strand_id
1 'polypeptide(L)'
;GLDDRQILILTGLRRVGKTTLLYQTIEHLLETLDPERILYFSFEDSTAGPKEVMELYEKRILKKPLEEAGRVYAFFDEIQYARNWAATIKQFYDLYPNLKFFLSGSSSLLLSKEALEKLAGRFFFLELKPLTFLEFLEMKGMNTERLDSSPGRWRPTSSTT
;
A
#
# COMPACT_ATOMS: atom_id res chain seq x y z
N GLY A 1 -5.09 7.28 7.86
CA GLY A 1 -6.41 6.64 7.78
C GLY A 1 -6.85 6.44 6.35
N LEU A 2 -7.83 5.57 6.11
CA LEU A 2 -8.47 5.41 4.79
C LEU A 2 -9.15 6.71 4.33
N ASP A 3 -9.69 7.47 5.29
CA ASP A 3 -10.42 8.71 5.03
C ASP A 3 -9.56 9.96 4.92
N ASP A 4 -8.28 9.86 5.25
CA ASP A 4 -7.34 10.96 5.09
C ASP A 4 -7.04 11.20 3.60
N ARG A 5 -6.73 12.43 3.21
CA ARG A 5 -6.39 12.73 1.81
C ARG A 5 -5.01 12.21 1.42
N GLN A 6 -4.05 12.24 2.35
CA GLN A 6 -2.65 11.93 2.10
C GLN A 6 -2.46 10.59 1.36
N ILE A 7 -1.51 10.57 0.43
CA ILE A 7 -1.11 9.37 -0.31
C ILE A 7 -0.57 8.34 0.68
N LEU A 8 -1.10 7.12 0.68
CA LEU A 8 -0.52 6.03 1.46
C LEU A 8 0.48 5.29 0.57
N ILE A 9 1.74 5.23 0.98
CA ILE A 9 2.78 4.50 0.26
C ILE A 9 3.22 3.28 1.09
N LEU A 10 2.91 2.10 0.58
CA LEU A 10 3.25 0.81 1.14
C LEU A 10 4.57 0.31 0.55
N THR A 11 5.63 0.28 1.36
CA THR A 11 6.94 -0.20 0.95
C THR A 11 7.25 -1.52 1.62
N GLY A 12 8.19 -2.28 1.08
CA GLY A 12 8.65 -3.53 1.69
C GLY A 12 9.31 -4.45 0.69
N LEU A 13 9.95 -5.49 1.19
CA LEU A 13 10.60 -6.51 0.34
C LEU A 13 9.59 -7.18 -0.59
N ARG A 14 10.08 -7.81 -1.66
CA ARG A 14 9.19 -8.63 -2.51
C ARG A 14 8.60 -9.77 -1.69
N ARG A 15 7.32 -10.10 -1.95
CA ARG A 15 6.58 -11.21 -1.32
C ARG A 15 6.25 -11.07 0.18
N VAL A 16 6.30 -9.87 0.74
CA VAL A 16 5.88 -9.60 2.13
C VAL A 16 4.36 -9.38 2.31
N GLY A 17 3.57 -9.60 1.25
CA GLY A 17 2.11 -9.47 1.33
C GLY A 17 1.54 -8.08 1.01
N LYS A 18 2.30 -7.21 0.34
CA LYS A 18 1.84 -5.84 -0.02
C LYS A 18 0.57 -5.86 -0.86
N THR A 19 0.59 -6.59 -1.98
CA THR A 19 -0.56 -6.77 -2.86
C THR A 19 -1.75 -7.38 -2.12
N THR A 20 -1.50 -8.35 -1.23
CA THR A 20 -2.53 -8.94 -0.37
C THR A 20 -3.18 -7.87 0.52
N LEU A 21 -2.40 -7.00 1.16
CA LEU A 21 -2.93 -5.92 1.99
C LEU A 21 -3.75 -4.91 1.18
N LEU A 22 -3.32 -4.59 -0.05
CA LEU A 22 -4.11 -3.74 -0.95
C LEU A 22 -5.46 -4.41 -1.28
N TYR A 23 -5.47 -5.70 -1.63
CA TYR A 23 -6.70 -6.43 -1.91
C TYR A 23 -7.64 -6.49 -0.71
N GLN A 24 -7.12 -6.78 0.49
CA GLN A 24 -7.93 -6.75 1.71
C GLN A 24 -8.53 -5.37 1.98
N THR A 25 -7.77 -4.31 1.68
CA THR A 25 -8.27 -2.93 1.79
C THR A 25 -9.38 -2.65 0.78
N ILE A 26 -9.23 -3.12 -0.46
CA ILE A 26 -10.25 -3.01 -1.52
C ILE A 26 -11.51 -3.79 -1.13
N GLU A 27 -11.37 -5.03 -0.64
CA GLU A 27 -12.49 -5.85 -0.18
C GLU A 27 -13.31 -5.13 0.89
N HIS A 28 -12.64 -4.53 1.88
CA HIS A 28 -13.32 -3.75 2.91
C HIS A 28 -14.04 -2.50 2.34
N LEU A 29 -13.42 -1.78 1.40
CA LEU A 29 -14.06 -0.62 0.78
C LEU A 29 -15.30 -1.01 -0.05
N LEU A 30 -15.27 -2.17 -0.71
CA LEU A 30 -16.39 -2.70 -1.50
C LEU A 30 -17.61 -3.06 -0.65
N GLU A 31 -17.48 -3.18 0.67
CA GLU A 31 -18.63 -3.39 1.57
C GLU A 31 -19.57 -2.18 1.60
N THR A 32 -19.07 -0.98 1.26
CA THR A 32 -19.82 0.27 1.39
C THR A 32 -19.76 1.17 0.15
N LEU A 33 -18.81 0.94 -0.77
CA LEU A 33 -18.61 1.75 -1.96
C LEU A 33 -18.97 0.99 -3.24
N ASP A 34 -19.44 1.76 -4.22
CA ASP A 34 -19.62 1.27 -5.59
C ASP A 34 -18.26 0.85 -6.18
N PRO A 35 -18.15 -0.36 -6.78
CA PRO A 35 -16.93 -0.81 -7.46
C PRO A 35 -16.35 0.18 -8.46
N GLU A 36 -17.19 0.98 -9.15
CA GLU A 36 -16.73 2.01 -10.08
C GLU A 36 -15.96 3.15 -9.40
N ARG A 37 -15.97 3.25 -8.06
CA ARG A 37 -15.17 4.23 -7.30
C ARG A 37 -13.78 3.71 -6.92
N ILE A 38 -13.47 2.46 -7.25
CA ILE A 38 -12.22 1.81 -6.88
C ILE A 38 -11.46 1.43 -8.15
N LEU A 39 -10.28 1.99 -8.30
CA LEU A 39 -9.34 1.66 -9.38
C LEU A 39 -8.20 0.85 -8.79
N TYR A 40 -7.95 -0.33 -9.33
CA TYR A 40 -6.73 -1.10 -9.09
C TYR A 40 -5.95 -1.28 -10.38
N PHE A 41 -4.65 -1.03 -10.35
CA PHE A 41 -3.76 -1.32 -11.47
C PHE A 41 -2.37 -1.74 -10.97
N SER A 42 -1.85 -2.84 -11.51
CA SER A 42 -0.45 -3.24 -11.29
C SER A 42 0.42 -2.76 -12.44
N PHE A 43 1.52 -2.09 -12.10
CA PHE A 43 2.52 -1.63 -13.07
C PHE A 43 3.62 -2.68 -13.33
N GLU A 44 3.56 -3.84 -12.69
CA GLU A 44 4.46 -4.96 -13.01
C GLU A 44 4.26 -5.37 -14.48
N ASP A 45 5.37 -5.42 -15.23
CA ASP A 45 5.42 -5.74 -16.67
C ASP A 45 4.57 -4.84 -17.60
N SER A 46 4.02 -3.73 -17.10
CA SER A 46 3.21 -2.80 -17.88
C SER A 46 4.04 -1.69 -18.53
N THR A 47 3.67 -1.30 -19.76
CA THR A 47 4.22 -0.10 -20.41
C THR A 47 3.43 1.17 -20.12
N ALA A 48 2.25 1.05 -19.51
CA ALA A 48 1.35 2.17 -19.25
C ALA A 48 1.86 3.05 -18.10
N GLY A 49 1.61 4.36 -18.21
CA GLY A 49 1.89 5.32 -17.15
C GLY A 49 0.65 5.60 -16.29
N PRO A 50 0.80 6.17 -15.07
CA PRO A 50 -0.35 6.45 -14.20
C PRO A 50 -1.35 7.41 -14.83
N LYS A 51 -0.88 8.35 -15.66
CA LYS A 51 -1.74 9.27 -16.42
C LYS A 51 -2.67 8.52 -17.37
N GLU A 52 -2.12 7.63 -18.18
CA GLU A 52 -2.89 6.84 -19.14
C GLU A 52 -3.92 5.95 -18.43
N VAL A 53 -3.53 5.32 -17.32
CA VAL A 53 -4.42 4.50 -16.50
C VAL A 53 -5.59 5.33 -15.95
N MET A 54 -5.31 6.51 -15.40
CA MET A 54 -6.33 7.42 -14.87
C MET A 54 -7.27 7.94 -15.97
N GLU A 55 -6.73 8.34 -17.14
CA GLU A 55 -7.53 8.81 -18.28
C GLU A 55 -8.43 7.70 -18.84
N LEU A 56 -7.91 6.47 -18.93
CA LEU A 56 -8.70 5.32 -19.37
C LEU A 56 -9.82 5.00 -18.38
N TYR A 57 -9.51 5.02 -17.08
CA TYR A 57 -10.48 4.81 -16.01
C TYR A 57 -11.59 5.85 -16.03
N GLU A 58 -11.24 7.14 -16.12
CA GLU A 58 -12.20 8.24 -16.25
C GLU A 58 -13.13 8.04 -17.45
N LYS A 59 -12.55 7.75 -18.62
CA LYS A 59 -13.30 7.62 -19.87
C LYS A 59 -14.17 6.36 -19.95
N ARG A 60 -13.68 5.23 -19.45
CA ARG A 60 -14.30 3.90 -19.69
C ARG A 60 -15.10 3.38 -18.52
N ILE A 61 -14.66 3.66 -17.29
CA ILE A 61 -15.28 3.17 -16.07
C ILE A 61 -16.21 4.23 -15.51
N LEU A 62 -15.66 5.39 -15.13
CA LEU A 62 -16.46 6.47 -14.53
C LEU A 62 -17.45 7.10 -15.50
N LYS A 63 -17.08 7.22 -16.78
CA LYS A 63 -17.87 7.84 -17.87
C LYS A 63 -18.36 9.26 -17.53
N LYS A 64 -17.62 9.96 -16.68
CA LYS A 64 -17.84 11.33 -16.24
C LYS A 64 -16.50 11.93 -15.78
N PRO A 65 -16.37 13.26 -15.71
CA PRO A 65 -15.17 13.90 -15.20
C PRO A 65 -14.81 13.41 -13.80
N LEU A 66 -13.51 13.26 -13.52
CA LEU A 66 -13.01 12.83 -12.20
C LEU A 66 -13.48 13.73 -11.06
N GLU A 67 -13.65 15.04 -11.30
CA GLU A 67 -14.14 16.02 -10.33
C GLU A 67 -15.58 15.74 -9.90
N GLU A 68 -16.39 15.12 -10.77
CA GLU A 68 -17.79 14.77 -10.51
C GLU A 68 -17.91 13.36 -9.92
N ALA A 69 -16.80 12.62 -9.82
CA ALA A 69 -16.78 11.22 -9.46
C ALA A 69 -16.87 10.93 -7.95
N GLY A 70 -17.39 11.84 -7.12
CA GLY A 70 -17.39 11.66 -5.67
C GLY A 70 -16.01 11.23 -5.16
N ARG A 71 -15.92 10.54 -4.01
CA ARG A 71 -14.63 10.02 -3.54
C ARG A 71 -14.19 8.80 -4.37
N VAL A 72 -12.95 8.79 -4.82
CA VAL A 72 -12.36 7.69 -5.61
C VAL A 72 -11.08 7.21 -4.96
N TYR A 73 -10.91 5.89 -4.94
CA TYR A 73 -9.77 5.21 -4.35
C TYR A 73 -8.93 4.56 -5.46
N ALA A 74 -7.70 5.03 -5.65
CA ALA A 74 -6.78 4.54 -6.68
C ALA A 74 -5.62 3.76 -6.03
N PHE A 75 -5.59 2.45 -6.30
CA PHE A 75 -4.61 1.49 -5.85
C PHE A 75 -3.65 1.17 -7.00
N PHE A 76 -2.40 1.59 -6.84
CA PHE A 76 -1.35 1.38 -7.83
C PHE A 76 -0.25 0.48 -7.27
N ASP A 77 -0.23 -0.75 -7.75
CA ASP A 77 0.74 -1.75 -7.33
C ASP A 77 2.02 -1.71 -8.16
N GLU A 78 3.14 -1.95 -7.49
CA GLU A 78 4.50 -1.89 -8.03
C GLU A 78 4.76 -0.61 -8.88
N ILE A 79 4.26 0.54 -8.42
CA ILE A 79 4.24 1.83 -9.13
C ILE A 79 5.64 2.31 -9.58
N GLN A 80 6.71 1.82 -8.95
CA GLN A 80 8.08 2.18 -9.31
C GLN A 80 8.48 1.76 -10.73
N TYR A 81 7.74 0.83 -11.35
CA TYR A 81 7.94 0.47 -12.76
C TYR A 81 7.42 1.54 -13.73
N ALA A 82 6.46 2.37 -13.30
CA ALA A 82 5.91 3.42 -14.13
C ALA A 82 6.87 4.61 -14.21
N ARG A 83 7.16 5.08 -15.42
CA ARG A 83 8.04 6.25 -15.62
C ARG A 83 7.38 7.51 -15.08
N ASN A 84 8.19 8.38 -14.44
CA ASN A 84 7.75 9.68 -13.92
C ASN A 84 6.55 9.63 -12.96
N TRP A 85 6.27 8.47 -12.36
CA TRP A 85 5.06 8.25 -11.58
C TRP A 85 4.84 9.31 -10.50
N ALA A 86 5.88 9.67 -9.73
CA ALA A 86 5.75 10.59 -8.60
C ALA A 86 5.26 11.99 -9.03
N ALA A 87 5.74 12.49 -10.17
CA ALA A 87 5.30 13.79 -10.70
C ALA A 87 3.83 13.72 -11.15
N THR A 88 3.44 12.63 -11.80
CA THR A 88 2.06 12.40 -12.24
C THR A 88 1.12 12.28 -11.05
N ILE A 89 1.44 11.44 -10.05
CA ILE A 89 0.62 11.29 -8.85
C ILE A 89 0.49 12.62 -8.11
N LYS A 90 1.58 13.40 -7.99
CA LYS A 90 1.53 14.74 -7.40
C LYS A 90 0.51 15.63 -8.12
N GLN A 91 0.55 15.65 -9.45
CA GLN A 91 -0.35 16.46 -10.26
C GLN A 91 -1.81 16.06 -10.02
N PHE A 92 -2.13 14.76 -10.06
CA PHE A 92 -3.49 14.29 -9.76
C PHE A 92 -3.91 14.59 -8.32
N TYR A 93 -3.01 14.38 -7.36
CA TYR A 93 -3.28 14.68 -5.96
C TYR A 93 -3.62 16.16 -5.74
N ASP A 94 -2.87 17.07 -6.37
CA ASP A 94 -3.07 18.51 -6.23
C ASP A 94 -4.37 18.97 -6.94
N LEU A 95 -4.67 18.43 -8.13
CA LEU A 95 -5.84 18.80 -8.94
C LEU A 95 -7.17 18.24 -8.44
N TYR A 96 -7.17 17.02 -7.89
CA TYR A 96 -8.39 16.28 -7.56
C TYR A 96 -8.46 15.95 -6.06
N PRO A 97 -9.08 16.81 -5.23
CA PRO A 97 -9.16 16.58 -3.78
C PRO A 97 -9.94 15.33 -3.37
N ASN A 98 -10.77 14.80 -4.27
CA ASN A 98 -11.58 13.62 -4.10
C ASN A 98 -10.83 12.30 -4.37
N LEU A 99 -9.61 12.36 -4.89
CA LEU A 99 -8.76 11.19 -5.08
C LEU A 99 -8.00 10.82 -3.81
N LYS A 100 -8.06 9.53 -3.48
CA LYS A 100 -7.20 8.90 -2.48
C LYS A 100 -6.30 7.88 -3.17
N PHE A 101 -4.98 8.05 -3.04
CA PHE A 101 -4.00 7.13 -3.60
C PHE A 101 -3.45 6.17 -2.55
N PHE A 102 -3.36 4.90 -2.94
CA PHE A 102 -2.60 3.84 -2.31
C PHE A 102 -1.56 3.36 -3.30
N LEU A 103 -0.29 3.51 -2.97
CA LEU A 103 0.83 3.13 -3.83
C LEU A 103 1.60 2.00 -3.16
N SER A 104 2.02 0.99 -3.88
CA SER A 104 2.94 -0.03 -3.36
C SER A 104 4.14 -0.26 -4.27
N GLY A 105 5.19 -0.82 -3.68
CA GLY A 105 6.43 -1.11 -4.41
C GLY A 105 7.60 -1.53 -3.54
N SER A 106 8.70 -1.88 -4.19
CA SER A 106 9.95 -2.19 -3.49
C SER A 106 10.60 -0.93 -2.90
N SER A 107 11.16 -1.07 -1.70
CA SER A 107 11.58 0.06 -0.86
C SER A 107 12.60 0.98 -1.52
N SER A 108 13.63 0.46 -2.19
CA SER A 108 14.74 1.28 -2.70
C SER A 108 14.34 2.25 -3.82
N LEU A 109 13.46 1.82 -4.74
CA LEU A 109 13.07 2.63 -5.90
C LEU A 109 11.95 3.62 -5.55
N LEU A 110 10.97 3.18 -4.77
CA LEU A 110 9.90 4.05 -4.27
C LEU A 110 10.42 5.18 -3.38
N LEU A 111 11.41 4.86 -2.54
CA LEU A 111 12.03 5.82 -1.61
C LEU A 111 13.19 6.59 -2.22
N SER A 112 13.29 6.62 -3.57
CA SER A 112 14.29 7.45 -4.22
C SER A 112 14.12 8.91 -3.78
N LYS A 113 15.24 9.60 -3.53
CA LYS A 113 15.26 11.00 -3.05
C LYS A 113 14.38 11.91 -3.93
N GLU A 114 14.43 11.71 -5.24
CA GLU A 114 13.63 12.44 -6.20
C GLU A 114 12.11 12.25 -6.01
N ALA A 115 11.66 11.00 -5.81
CA ALA A 115 10.25 10.72 -5.56
C ALA A 115 9.76 11.34 -4.24
N LEU A 116 10.60 11.26 -3.20
CA LEU A 116 10.33 11.84 -1.89
C LEU A 116 10.20 13.36 -1.95
N GLU A 117 11.14 14.03 -2.63
CA GLU A 117 11.10 15.49 -2.82
C GLU A 117 9.85 15.93 -3.59
N LYS A 118 9.47 15.19 -4.63
CA LYS A 118 8.26 15.48 -5.42
C LYS A 118 6.98 15.36 -4.61
N LEU A 119 6.89 14.39 -3.71
CA LEU A 119 5.68 14.13 -2.91
C LEU A 119 5.73 14.76 -1.52
N ALA A 120 6.74 15.58 -1.21
CA ALA A 120 6.97 16.12 0.13
C ALA A 120 5.68 16.69 0.77
N GLY A 121 5.40 16.22 1.99
CA GLY A 121 4.24 16.62 2.80
C GLY A 121 2.89 16.06 2.36
N ARG A 122 2.83 15.23 1.31
CA ARG A 122 1.57 14.71 0.73
C ARG A 122 1.37 13.21 0.95
N PHE A 123 2.28 12.53 1.63
CA PHE A 123 2.23 11.09 1.82
C PHE A 123 2.47 10.66 3.27
N PHE A 124 2.04 9.43 3.56
CA PHE A 124 2.49 8.63 4.69
C PHE A 124 3.17 7.35 4.19
N PHE A 125 4.27 6.97 4.83
CA PHE A 125 4.90 5.68 4.57
C PHE A 125 4.42 4.63 5.56
N LEU A 126 4.12 3.46 5.02
CA LEU A 126 3.94 2.24 5.77
C LEU A 126 4.93 1.21 5.23
N GLU A 127 5.91 0.83 6.04
CA GLU A 127 6.83 -0.26 5.69
C GLU A 127 6.26 -1.58 6.17
N LEU A 128 5.94 -2.47 5.24
CA LEU A 128 5.50 -3.83 5.53
C LEU A 128 6.72 -4.73 5.69
N LYS A 129 6.91 -5.19 6.92
CA LYS A 129 7.98 -6.12 7.28
C LYS A 129 7.54 -7.56 6.97
N PRO A 130 8.49 -8.47 6.69
CA PRO A 130 8.18 -9.89 6.62
C PRO A 130 7.52 -10.36 7.92
N LEU A 131 6.56 -11.28 7.79
CA LEU A 131 5.98 -11.96 8.94
C LEU A 131 7.09 -12.68 9.71
N THR A 132 7.09 -12.51 11.02
CA THR A 132 7.84 -13.35 11.93
C THR A 132 7.33 -14.79 11.83
N PHE A 133 8.18 -15.75 12.19
CA PHE A 133 7.78 -17.15 12.20
C PHE A 133 6.58 -17.39 13.13
N LEU A 134 6.50 -16.66 14.24
CA LEU A 134 5.37 -16.73 15.17
C LEU A 134 4.07 -16.23 14.52
N GLU A 135 4.08 -15.05 13.89
CA GLU A 135 2.90 -14.53 13.16
C GLU A 135 2.46 -15.50 12.07
N PHE A 136 3.40 -16.13 11.36
CA PHE A 136 3.07 -17.17 10.39
C PHE A 136 2.33 -18.37 11.01
N LEU A 137 2.80 -18.85 12.17
CA LEU A 137 2.17 -19.97 12.87
C LEU A 137 0.77 -19.60 13.39
N GLU A 138 0.61 -18.38 13.93
CA GLU A 138 -0.68 -17.85 14.37
C GLU A 138 -1.68 -17.74 13.22
N MET A 139 -1.24 -17.22 12.07
CA MET A 139 -2.05 -17.19 10.85
C MET A 139 -2.46 -18.58 10.35
N LYS A 140 -1.73 -19.63 10.72
CA LYS A 140 -2.09 -21.03 10.42
C LYS A 140 -2.99 -21.66 11.49
N GLY A 141 -3.42 -20.91 12.49
CA GLY A 141 -4.26 -21.40 13.58
C GLY A 141 -3.51 -22.33 14.54
N MET A 142 -2.17 -22.29 14.55
CA MET A 142 -1.38 -23.06 15.51
C MET A 142 -1.28 -22.32 16.84
N ASN A 143 -1.40 -23.06 17.95
CA ASN A 143 -1.18 -22.49 19.28
C ASN A 143 0.32 -22.20 19.47
N THR A 144 0.68 -20.92 19.53
CA THR A 144 2.06 -20.39 19.67
C THR A 144 2.45 -20.10 21.12
N GLU A 145 1.59 -20.32 22.12
CA GLU A 145 1.84 -20.00 23.55
C GLU A 145 3.09 -20.69 24.10
N ARG A 146 3.51 -21.82 23.50
CA ARG A 146 4.72 -22.58 23.89
C ARG A 146 6.01 -22.10 23.22
N LEU A 147 5.93 -21.23 22.22
CA LEU A 147 7.09 -20.72 21.46
C LEU A 147 7.45 -19.28 21.84
N ASP A 148 6.56 -18.55 22.50
CA ASP A 148 6.82 -17.22 23.09
C ASP A 148 7.63 -17.29 24.41
N SER A 149 8.15 -18.46 24.77
CA SER A 149 9.14 -18.57 25.83
C SER A 149 10.50 -18.08 25.31
N SER A 150 10.69 -16.76 25.32
CA SER A 150 11.99 -16.11 25.10
C SER A 150 13.14 -16.91 25.75
N PRO A 151 14.07 -17.51 24.99
CA PRO A 151 15.23 -18.16 25.58
C PRO A 151 16.24 -17.07 25.96
N GLY A 152 16.13 -16.51 27.16
CA GLY A 152 16.94 -15.33 27.50
C GLY A 152 17.09 -14.92 28.95
N ARG A 153 16.59 -15.67 29.94
CA ARG A 153 16.98 -15.45 31.34
C ARG A 153 17.44 -16.75 31.98
N TRP A 154 18.69 -17.11 31.71
CA TRP A 154 19.39 -18.10 32.52
C TRP A 154 19.40 -17.60 33.97
N ARG A 155 18.67 -18.27 34.85
CA ARG A 155 18.78 -18.08 36.30
C ARG A 155 19.79 -19.12 36.80
N PRO A 156 20.96 -18.72 37.33
CA PRO A 156 21.78 -19.68 38.06
C PRO A 156 20.96 -20.19 39.24
N THR A 157 20.80 -21.51 39.33
CA THR A 157 20.36 -22.15 40.57
C THR A 157 21.44 -21.92 41.61
N SER A 158 21.17 -21.10 42.62
CA SER A 158 21.96 -21.07 43.83
C SER A 158 21.76 -22.41 44.53
N SER A 159 22.74 -23.31 44.41
CA SER A 159 22.87 -24.48 45.26
C SER A 159 23.02 -23.99 46.69
N THR A 160 22.07 -24.39 47.54
CA THR A 160 22.16 -24.25 48.99
C THR A 160 23.28 -25.15 49.48
N THR A 161 24.24 -24.59 50.19
CA THR A 161 25.01 -25.28 51.22
C THR A 161 25.29 -24.28 52.33
#